data_AF-A0A395SIW6-F1
#
_entry.id   AF-A0A395SIW6-F1
#
_cell.length_a   1.000
_cell.length_b   1.000
_cell.length_c   1.000
_cell.angle_alpha   90.00
_cell.angle_beta   90.00
_cell.angle_gamma   90.00
#
_symmetry.space_group_name_H-M   'P 1'
#
loop_
_entity.id
_entity.type
_entity.pdbx_description
1 polymer ?
#
loop_
_entity_poly.entity_id
_entity_poly.type
_entity_poly.pdbx_seq_one_letter_code
_entity_poly.pdbx_strand_id
1 'polypeptide(L)'
;MNWVNDCRSHHPECRQLQKDEIWRPTRLIDIGNEGDGKWKIVSLPDELESPPTYMTLSYTWGSAKNFRLLKTNLSSFQNGLPITDLPRTFQDACIVAWRFSVRYLWIDSLCIIQDCDQDWSRESAAMRLVYANALCNIAAAASSDPNGGLFRARNPASLQPIIVRAVLDETTPPKDYYAVDSQYVQRQLLDRELLKRGWVFQERLLCPRVLYFTEEQVFWECFTAQRCETFPHHIPCARSSKAEALPMLTDLVKGSLVVEDRPTLSITSRWKQLVQDYTNCKLTKASDRLFAIEGVADLFRNAFHDTYFFGLWRTELVRQLSHYVESPRKESSSQWIAPSWSWASLQSPIKFDYYSSLPDTTEHVSMLGVDPIHGILTLQGHIFEVRLNWSWKYDVVEEFALEHAQRYPDRVGIRLDVTRNVTLMPLISYEIESPIRGLGCLVLEPILVTTFTSYRRIAYMIFEFWDEEGLGFMDMSYSADGSATITGVDPSTIRLM
;
A
#
# COMPACT_ATOMS: atom_id res chain seq x y z
N MET A 1 -4.63 27.07 16.50
CA MET A 1 -4.16 26.75 15.14
C MET A 1 -5.35 26.29 14.32
N ASN A 2 -5.54 26.80 13.09
CA ASN A 2 -6.74 26.54 12.28
C ASN A 2 -6.45 25.65 11.06
N TRP A 3 -5.73 24.53 11.22
CA TRP A 3 -5.27 23.71 10.09
C TRP A 3 -6.40 23.15 9.20
N VAL A 4 -7.52 22.70 9.79
CA VAL A 4 -8.69 22.23 9.01
C VAL A 4 -9.27 23.36 8.16
N ASN A 5 -9.48 24.54 8.74
CA ASN A 5 -10.06 25.68 8.02
C ASN A 5 -9.11 26.19 6.94
N ASP A 6 -7.81 26.27 7.23
CA ASP A 6 -6.78 26.60 6.25
C ASP A 6 -6.80 25.64 5.06
N CYS A 7 -6.82 24.32 5.32
CA CYS A 7 -6.91 23.31 4.28
C CYS A 7 -8.21 23.43 3.47
N ARG A 8 -9.36 23.62 4.13
CA ARG A 8 -10.63 23.78 3.43
C ARG A 8 -10.59 25.02 2.54
N SER A 9 -10.04 26.14 2.98
CA SER A 9 -10.05 27.39 2.21
C SER A 9 -9.02 27.42 1.09
N HIS A 10 -7.86 26.80 1.26
CA HIS A 10 -6.71 27.00 0.37
C HIS A 10 -6.26 25.75 -0.40
N HIS A 11 -6.74 24.55 -0.08
CA HIS A 11 -6.32 23.30 -0.73
C HIS A 11 -7.48 22.65 -1.52
N PRO A 12 -7.77 23.11 -2.75
CA PRO A 12 -8.85 22.55 -3.58
C PRO A 12 -8.68 21.06 -3.88
N GLU A 13 -7.44 20.58 -3.91
CA GLU A 13 -7.07 19.17 -4.11
C GLU A 13 -7.64 18.31 -2.98
N CYS A 14 -7.73 18.87 -1.77
CA CYS A 14 -8.30 18.19 -0.62
C CYS A 14 -9.84 18.06 -0.63
N ARG A 15 -10.48 18.42 -1.74
CA ARG A 15 -11.92 18.21 -2.00
C ARG A 15 -12.16 17.35 -3.24
N GLN A 16 -11.12 16.96 -3.97
CA GLN A 16 -11.26 16.28 -5.26
C GLN A 16 -11.98 14.94 -5.15
N LEU A 17 -11.68 14.14 -4.11
CA LEU A 17 -12.35 12.84 -3.90
C LEU A 17 -13.85 12.96 -3.56
N GLN A 18 -14.37 14.16 -3.35
CA GLN A 18 -15.76 14.44 -2.97
C GLN A 18 -16.56 15.10 -4.11
N LYS A 19 -15.98 15.26 -5.31
CA LYS A 19 -16.55 16.11 -6.38
C LYS A 19 -17.72 15.49 -7.14
N ASP A 20 -17.73 14.17 -7.32
CA ASP A 20 -18.49 13.57 -8.43
C ASP A 20 -19.76 12.81 -8.00
N GLU A 21 -20.03 12.63 -6.70
CA GLU A 21 -21.25 11.94 -6.26
C GLU A 21 -21.66 12.31 -4.82
N ILE A 22 -22.96 12.55 -4.60
CA ILE A 22 -23.51 12.70 -3.26
C ILE A 22 -23.54 11.31 -2.62
N TRP A 23 -22.58 11.04 -1.74
CA TRP A 23 -22.48 9.78 -1.04
C TRP A 23 -22.64 9.93 0.47
N ARG A 24 -23.13 8.87 1.14
CA ARG A 24 -23.23 8.82 2.61
C ARG A 24 -23.05 7.38 3.14
N PRO A 25 -22.54 7.23 4.37
CA PRO A 25 -22.48 5.93 5.03
C PRO A 25 -23.87 5.44 5.40
N THR A 26 -24.06 4.12 5.51
CA THR A 26 -25.34 3.54 5.93
C THR A 26 -25.69 3.88 7.37
N ARG A 27 -24.67 4.03 8.22
CA ARG A 27 -24.79 4.31 9.66
C ARG A 27 -23.74 5.30 10.14
N LEU A 28 -24.15 6.11 11.11
CA LEU A 28 -23.29 7.01 11.86
C LEU A 28 -23.57 6.89 13.36
N ILE A 29 -22.61 7.33 14.15
CA ILE A 29 -22.76 7.55 15.58
C ILE A 29 -23.15 9.01 15.79
N ASP A 30 -24.35 9.23 16.28
CA ASP A 30 -24.83 10.53 16.73
C ASP A 30 -24.38 10.75 18.19
N ILE A 31 -23.49 11.72 18.40
CA ILE A 31 -22.96 12.06 19.73
C ILE A 31 -23.67 13.26 20.38
N GLY A 32 -24.75 13.76 19.76
CA GLY A 32 -25.48 14.93 20.22
C GLY A 32 -24.62 16.20 20.30
N ASN A 33 -25.12 17.19 21.02
CA ASN A 33 -24.36 18.39 21.38
C ASN A 33 -23.49 18.14 22.60
N GLU A 34 -22.46 18.98 22.78
CA GLU A 34 -21.62 18.95 23.99
C GLU A 34 -22.51 19.17 25.23
N GLY A 35 -22.50 18.20 26.14
CA GLY A 35 -23.32 18.20 27.36
C GLY A 35 -24.56 17.29 27.33
N ASP A 36 -25.01 16.82 26.16
CA ASP A 36 -26.16 15.88 26.07
C ASP A 36 -25.86 14.55 26.77
N GLY A 37 -24.58 14.16 26.80
CA GLY A 37 -24.08 13.01 27.57
C GLY A 37 -24.47 11.63 27.02
N LYS A 38 -25.14 11.56 25.87
CA LYS A 38 -25.57 10.32 25.23
C LYS A 38 -25.08 10.21 23.79
N TRP A 39 -24.83 8.98 23.36
CA TRP A 39 -24.56 8.63 21.97
C TRP A 39 -25.56 7.58 21.49
N LYS A 40 -25.78 7.50 20.18
CA LYS A 40 -26.57 6.42 19.55
C LYS A 40 -26.13 6.15 18.12
N ILE A 41 -26.42 4.96 17.62
CA ILE A 41 -26.28 4.65 16.20
C ILE A 41 -27.54 5.13 15.47
N VAL A 42 -27.34 5.85 14.37
CA VAL A 42 -28.41 6.26 13.47
C VAL A 42 -28.17 5.66 12.09
N SER A 43 -29.22 5.11 11.49
CA SER A 43 -29.22 4.72 10.09
C SER A 43 -29.58 5.93 9.25
N LEU A 44 -28.83 6.16 8.17
CA LEU A 44 -29.15 7.22 7.22
C LEU A 44 -30.10 6.64 6.14
N PRO A 45 -31.13 7.39 5.72
CA PRO A 45 -32.07 6.94 4.68
C PRO A 45 -31.37 6.79 3.32
N ASP A 46 -32.01 6.10 2.37
CA ASP A 46 -31.45 5.85 1.02
C ASP A 46 -31.43 7.08 0.09
N GLU A 47 -32.17 8.13 0.45
CA GLU A 47 -32.20 9.40 -0.27
C GLU A 47 -32.00 10.53 0.74
N LEU A 48 -30.92 11.28 0.57
CA LEU A 48 -30.63 12.44 1.41
C LEU A 48 -29.94 13.51 0.56
N GLU A 49 -30.60 14.66 0.39
CA GLU A 49 -30.10 15.77 -0.43
C GLU A 49 -28.78 16.35 0.14
N SER A 50 -28.60 16.32 1.46
CA SER A 50 -27.40 16.84 2.12
C SER A 50 -26.92 15.88 3.21
N PRO A 51 -25.98 14.97 2.90
CA PRO A 51 -25.30 14.11 3.87
C PRO A 51 -24.77 14.89 5.07
N PRO A 52 -24.98 14.41 6.31
CA PRO A 52 -24.42 15.08 7.48
C PRO A 52 -22.90 15.04 7.44
N THR A 53 -22.27 16.12 7.92
CA THR A 53 -20.81 16.14 8.13
C THR A 53 -20.45 15.19 9.28
N TYR A 54 -19.43 14.36 9.08
CA TYR A 54 -18.93 13.43 10.10
C TYR A 54 -17.40 13.37 10.11
N MET A 55 -16.83 12.80 11.19
CA MET A 55 -15.41 12.44 11.30
C MET A 55 -15.25 10.94 11.48
N THR A 56 -14.11 10.39 11.08
CA THR A 56 -13.79 8.96 11.27
C THR A 56 -12.78 8.78 12.41
N LEU A 57 -12.68 7.58 12.98
CA LEU A 57 -11.67 7.23 13.98
C LEU A 57 -10.86 6.00 13.54
N SER A 58 -9.56 6.18 13.35
CA SER A 58 -8.58 5.08 13.25
C SER A 58 -7.98 4.79 14.63
N TYR A 59 -8.11 3.54 15.09
CA TYR A 59 -7.56 3.11 16.38
C TYR A 59 -7.22 1.61 16.36
N THR A 60 -6.44 1.16 17.34
CA THR A 60 -6.15 -0.26 17.51
C THR A 60 -7.23 -0.90 18.38
N TRP A 61 -7.84 -1.99 17.92
CA TRP A 61 -8.93 -2.65 18.64
C TRP A 61 -8.51 -3.32 19.97
N GLY A 62 -7.21 -3.56 20.18
CA GLY A 62 -6.71 -4.32 21.33
C GLY A 62 -7.05 -5.81 21.29
N SER A 63 -6.70 -6.54 22.36
CA SER A 63 -6.95 -7.98 22.50
C SER A 63 -8.36 -8.32 23.05
N ALA A 64 -8.99 -7.38 23.76
CA ALA A 64 -10.31 -7.57 24.37
C ALA A 64 -11.42 -7.06 23.43
N LYS A 65 -12.24 -7.97 22.88
CA LYS A 65 -13.33 -7.69 21.93
C LYS A 65 -14.59 -7.09 22.60
N ASN A 66 -14.44 -6.08 23.45
CA ASN A 66 -15.50 -5.76 24.42
C ASN A 66 -16.46 -4.64 23.98
N PHE A 67 -16.16 -3.84 22.96
CA PHE A 67 -17.05 -2.77 22.52
C PHE A 67 -17.21 -2.72 21.00
N ARG A 68 -18.25 -3.38 20.48
CA ARG A 68 -18.54 -3.50 19.04
C ARG A 68 -20.03 -3.70 18.79
N LEU A 69 -20.49 -3.33 17.60
CA LEU A 69 -21.86 -3.55 17.13
C LEU A 69 -22.04 -5.01 16.71
N LEU A 70 -23.08 -5.62 17.26
CA LEU A 70 -23.56 -6.97 16.98
C LEU A 70 -25.06 -6.91 16.68
N LYS A 71 -25.61 -7.92 16.01
CA LYS A 71 -27.08 -8.01 15.80
C LYS A 71 -27.85 -7.93 17.12
N THR A 72 -27.30 -8.51 18.19
CA THR A 72 -27.94 -8.59 19.51
C THR A 72 -27.99 -7.26 20.26
N ASN A 73 -27.05 -6.34 20.03
CA ASN A 73 -26.98 -5.06 20.74
C ASN A 73 -27.37 -3.85 19.87
N LEU A 74 -27.66 -4.06 18.58
CA LEU A 74 -28.07 -3.01 17.63
C LEU A 74 -29.22 -2.14 18.16
N SER A 75 -30.30 -2.76 18.62
CA SER A 75 -31.46 -2.01 19.13
C SER A 75 -31.10 -1.15 20.35
N SER A 76 -30.27 -1.68 21.27
CA SER A 76 -29.77 -0.91 22.42
C SER A 76 -28.94 0.30 21.99
N PHE A 77 -28.02 0.10 21.04
CA PHE A 77 -27.19 1.19 20.52
C PHE A 77 -27.99 2.23 19.72
N GLN A 78 -29.12 1.86 19.11
CA GLN A 78 -30.02 2.81 18.44
C GLN A 78 -30.87 3.63 19.43
N ASN A 79 -31.23 3.07 20.59
CA ASN A 79 -31.99 3.77 21.65
C ASN A 79 -31.15 4.79 22.43
N GLY A 80 -29.82 4.62 22.38
CA GLY A 80 -28.84 5.54 22.92
C GLY A 80 -28.39 5.22 24.33
N LEU A 81 -27.11 5.43 24.58
CA LEU A 81 -26.40 5.07 25.80
C LEU A 81 -25.54 6.25 26.29
N PRO A 82 -25.15 6.29 27.57
CA PRO A 82 -24.21 7.29 28.07
C PRO A 82 -22.89 7.28 27.31
N ILE A 83 -22.35 8.47 27.00
CA ILE A 83 -21.00 8.62 26.40
C ILE A 83 -19.92 8.08 27.34
N THR A 84 -20.13 8.16 28.65
CA THR A 84 -19.24 7.62 29.68
C THR A 84 -19.03 6.11 29.58
N ASP A 85 -19.95 5.40 28.92
CA ASP A 85 -19.88 3.95 28.73
C ASP A 85 -19.02 3.56 27.51
N LEU A 86 -18.69 4.53 26.64
CA LEU A 86 -17.77 4.31 25.53
C LEU A 86 -16.35 4.07 26.05
N PRO A 87 -15.50 3.33 25.31
CA PRO A 87 -14.07 3.29 25.59
C PRO A 87 -13.44 4.69 25.56
N ARG A 88 -12.37 4.88 26.34
CA ARG A 88 -11.77 6.22 26.52
C ARG A 88 -11.36 6.90 25.21
N THR A 89 -10.82 6.15 24.25
CA THR A 89 -10.45 6.68 22.92
C THR A 89 -11.67 7.21 22.16
N PHE A 90 -12.84 6.58 22.34
CA PHE A 90 -14.08 6.99 21.66
C PHE A 90 -14.68 8.22 22.36
N GLN A 91 -14.61 8.28 23.70
CA GLN A 91 -14.98 9.48 24.45
C GLN A 91 -14.15 10.69 24.04
N ASP A 92 -12.82 10.52 23.97
CA ASP A 92 -11.93 11.59 23.54
C ASP A 92 -12.21 11.98 22.07
N ALA A 93 -12.57 11.04 21.20
CA ALA A 93 -12.99 11.33 19.83
C ALA A 93 -14.29 12.17 19.77
N CYS A 94 -15.24 11.94 20.69
CA CYS A 94 -16.43 12.80 20.83
C CYS A 94 -16.03 14.24 21.17
N ILE A 95 -15.09 14.40 22.13
CA ILE A 95 -14.56 15.71 22.52
C ILE A 95 -13.93 16.41 21.32
N VAL A 96 -13.09 15.71 20.55
CA VAL A 96 -12.47 16.27 19.34
C VAL A 96 -13.56 16.69 18.34
N ALA A 97 -14.54 15.85 18.05
CA ALA A 97 -15.62 16.16 17.11
C ALA A 97 -16.41 17.42 17.52
N TRP A 98 -16.77 17.56 18.80
CA TRP A 98 -17.43 18.79 19.30
C TRP A 98 -16.57 20.04 19.10
N ARG A 99 -15.24 19.95 19.30
CA ARG A 99 -14.32 21.07 19.01
C ARG A 99 -14.26 21.46 17.54
N PHE A 100 -14.59 20.53 16.64
CA PHE A 100 -14.78 20.79 15.21
C PHE A 100 -16.23 21.14 14.84
N SER A 101 -17.13 21.28 15.81
CA SER A 101 -18.58 21.46 15.58
C SER A 101 -19.19 20.34 14.72
N VAL A 102 -18.70 19.11 14.91
CA VAL A 102 -19.19 17.90 14.23
C VAL A 102 -19.97 17.05 15.21
N ARG A 103 -21.19 16.67 14.81
CA ARG A 103 -22.12 15.85 15.61
C ARG A 103 -22.02 14.35 15.34
N TYR A 104 -21.43 13.95 14.21
CA TYR A 104 -21.45 12.57 13.78
C TYR A 104 -20.05 11.99 13.69
N LEU A 105 -19.90 10.76 14.19
CA LEU A 105 -18.70 9.95 14.05
C LEU A 105 -18.99 8.70 13.22
N TRP A 106 -17.95 8.18 12.59
CA TRP A 106 -17.94 6.83 12.03
C TRP A 106 -16.77 6.06 12.64
N ILE A 107 -17.08 4.92 13.25
CA ILE A 107 -16.09 4.02 13.87
C ILE A 107 -16.44 2.62 13.38
N ASP A 108 -15.49 1.95 12.71
CA ASP A 108 -15.68 0.66 12.05
C ASP A 108 -16.37 -0.39 12.95
N SER A 109 -15.91 -0.51 14.20
CA SER A 109 -16.45 -1.45 15.18
C SER A 109 -17.90 -1.16 15.58
N LEU A 110 -18.40 0.06 15.38
CA LEU A 110 -19.75 0.51 15.76
C LEU A 110 -20.65 0.82 14.57
N CYS A 111 -20.10 1.06 13.37
CA CYS A 111 -20.88 1.32 12.16
C CYS A 111 -21.03 0.08 11.26
N ILE A 112 -20.31 -1.01 11.56
CA ILE A 112 -20.40 -2.30 10.87
C ILE A 112 -20.86 -3.37 11.86
N ILE A 113 -21.84 -4.18 11.46
CA ILE A 113 -22.35 -5.29 12.26
C ILE A 113 -21.35 -6.46 12.20
N GLN A 114 -20.59 -6.66 13.28
CA GLN A 114 -19.38 -7.50 13.28
C GLN A 114 -19.64 -9.01 13.23
N ASP A 115 -20.88 -9.43 13.45
CA ASP A 115 -21.36 -10.82 13.37
C ASP A 115 -22.30 -11.02 12.16
N CYS A 116 -22.13 -10.21 11.11
CA CYS A 116 -22.91 -10.30 9.88
C CYS A 116 -22.03 -10.18 8.64
N ASP A 117 -21.70 -11.30 7.99
CA ASP A 117 -20.84 -11.32 6.81
C ASP A 117 -21.38 -10.46 5.66
N GLN A 118 -22.70 -10.47 5.45
CA GLN A 118 -23.34 -9.64 4.41
C GLN A 118 -23.17 -8.13 4.69
N ASP A 119 -23.29 -7.72 5.94
CA ASP A 119 -23.10 -6.33 6.34
C ASP A 119 -21.63 -5.95 6.24
N TRP A 120 -20.74 -6.81 6.74
CA TRP A 120 -19.29 -6.64 6.63
C TRP A 120 -18.84 -6.49 5.18
N SER A 121 -19.28 -7.36 4.27
CA SER A 121 -18.94 -7.28 2.84
C SER A 121 -19.40 -5.97 2.21
N ARG A 122 -20.62 -5.51 2.52
CA ARG A 122 -21.14 -4.25 2.00
C ARG A 122 -20.38 -3.04 2.54
N GLU A 123 -20.17 -2.97 3.85
CA GLU A 123 -19.53 -1.81 4.48
C GLU A 123 -18.02 -1.74 4.22
N SER A 124 -17.32 -2.89 4.19
CA SER A 124 -15.89 -2.96 3.86
C SER A 124 -15.61 -2.50 2.43
N ALA A 125 -16.45 -2.90 1.47
CA ALA A 125 -16.37 -2.41 0.09
C ALA A 125 -16.60 -0.88 0.00
N ALA A 126 -17.41 -0.33 0.90
CA ALA A 126 -17.70 1.10 0.96
C ALA A 126 -16.67 1.92 1.79
N MET A 127 -15.69 1.30 2.45
CA MET A 127 -14.74 2.01 3.33
C MET A 127 -14.01 3.14 2.61
N ARG A 128 -13.68 2.96 1.32
CA ARG A 128 -13.12 4.04 0.49
C ARG A 128 -13.94 5.31 0.58
N LEU A 129 -15.24 5.17 0.39
CA LEU A 129 -16.19 6.29 0.34
C LEU A 129 -16.41 6.88 1.73
N VAL A 130 -16.41 6.07 2.79
CA VAL A 130 -16.45 6.54 4.18
C VAL A 130 -15.28 7.50 4.46
N TYR A 131 -14.04 7.09 4.21
CA TYR A 131 -12.90 7.94 4.54
C TYR A 131 -12.79 9.13 3.58
N ALA A 132 -13.06 8.94 2.29
CA ALA A 132 -13.04 10.02 1.29
C ALA A 132 -14.05 11.14 1.58
N ASN A 133 -15.22 10.82 2.13
CA ASN A 133 -16.28 11.79 2.43
C ASN A 133 -16.25 12.34 3.87
N ALA A 134 -15.40 11.80 4.74
CA ALA A 134 -15.22 12.34 6.08
C ALA A 134 -14.63 13.75 6.07
N LEU A 135 -15.03 14.59 7.03
CA LEU A 135 -14.42 15.91 7.24
C LEU A 135 -12.93 15.76 7.56
N CYS A 136 -12.63 14.83 8.48
CA CYS A 136 -11.29 14.55 8.98
C CYS A 136 -11.30 13.19 9.69
N ASN A 137 -10.22 12.44 9.54
CA ASN A 137 -9.93 11.24 10.31
C ASN A 137 -9.16 11.58 11.58
N ILE A 138 -9.61 11.06 12.71
CA ILE A 138 -8.93 11.11 14.00
C ILE A 138 -8.12 9.81 14.12
N ALA A 139 -6.81 9.91 14.30
CA ALA A 139 -5.95 8.74 14.44
C ALA A 139 -5.37 8.67 15.86
N ALA A 140 -5.77 7.65 16.61
CA ALA A 140 -5.32 7.36 17.98
C ALA A 140 -3.93 6.70 18.00
N ALA A 141 -2.93 7.36 17.41
CA ALA A 141 -1.60 6.78 17.16
C ALA A 141 -0.80 6.46 18.43
N ALA A 142 -1.14 7.10 19.56
CA ALA A 142 -0.56 6.90 20.88
C ALA A 142 -1.12 5.69 21.66
N SER A 143 -2.21 5.09 21.18
CA SER A 143 -2.97 4.09 21.95
C SER A 143 -2.97 2.74 21.25
N SER A 144 -2.58 1.71 21.98
CA SER A 144 -2.56 0.30 21.53
C SER A 144 -3.92 -0.38 21.63
N ASP A 145 -4.89 0.25 22.28
CA ASP A 145 -6.25 -0.27 22.48
C ASP A 145 -7.29 0.87 22.61
N PRO A 146 -8.59 0.55 22.68
CA PRO A 146 -9.67 1.55 22.73
C PRO A 146 -9.76 2.32 24.05
N ASN A 147 -9.05 1.90 25.10
CA ASN A 147 -9.08 2.51 26.43
C ASN A 147 -7.88 3.44 26.70
N GLY A 148 -6.89 3.48 25.80
CA GLY A 148 -5.72 4.35 25.94
C GLY A 148 -6.02 5.85 25.81
N GLY A 149 -7.13 6.25 25.17
CA GLY A 149 -7.47 7.66 24.95
C GLY A 149 -6.69 8.32 23.80
N LEU A 150 -6.99 9.58 23.53
CA LEU A 150 -6.27 10.43 22.56
C LEU A 150 -5.34 11.42 23.25
N PHE A 151 -5.70 11.89 24.45
CA PHE A 151 -4.99 12.98 25.10
C PHE A 151 -3.84 12.46 25.97
N ARG A 152 -2.73 13.21 25.98
CA ARG A 152 -1.53 12.93 26.77
C ARG A 152 -1.17 14.14 27.61
N ALA A 153 -0.88 13.91 28.88
CA ALA A 153 -0.28 14.93 29.72
C ALA A 153 1.17 15.13 29.27
N ARG A 154 1.50 16.35 28.85
CA ARG A 154 2.81 16.71 28.32
C ARG A 154 3.16 18.16 28.65
N ASN A 155 4.44 18.48 28.62
CA ASN A 155 4.91 19.86 28.74
C ASN A 155 4.98 20.52 27.35
N PRO A 156 4.14 21.51 27.02
CA PRO A 156 4.21 22.18 25.71
C PRO A 156 5.56 22.82 25.41
N ALA A 157 6.34 23.18 26.43
CA ALA A 157 7.67 23.75 26.25
C ALA A 157 8.68 22.75 25.66
N SER A 158 8.42 21.44 25.73
CA SER A 158 9.30 20.42 25.11
C SER A 158 9.11 20.32 23.59
N LEU A 159 8.13 21.00 23.00
CA LEU A 159 7.82 20.95 21.57
C LEU A 159 8.54 22.02 20.76
N GLN A 160 9.54 22.71 21.32
CA GLN A 160 10.30 23.73 20.61
C GLN A 160 11.36 23.09 19.70
N PRO A 161 11.48 23.55 18.45
CA PRO A 161 12.56 23.10 17.59
C PRO A 161 13.91 23.58 18.16
N ILE A 162 14.95 22.77 17.97
CA ILE A 162 16.30 23.12 18.40
C ILE A 162 16.84 24.18 17.44
N ILE A 163 17.29 25.31 17.98
CA ILE A 163 17.95 26.37 17.21
C ILE A 163 19.45 26.31 17.46
N VAL A 164 20.22 26.20 16.38
CA VAL A 164 21.69 26.21 16.40
C VAL A 164 22.18 27.43 15.65
N ARG A 165 23.04 28.22 16.30
CA ARG A 165 23.73 29.32 15.65
C ARG A 165 24.99 28.82 14.97
N ALA A 166 25.07 28.91 13.65
CA ALA A 166 26.17 28.37 12.86
C ALA A 166 26.62 29.30 11.73
N VAL A 167 27.86 29.10 11.27
CA VAL A 167 28.42 29.66 10.04
C VAL A 167 28.48 28.51 9.03
N LEU A 168 27.81 28.63 7.88
CA LEU A 168 27.72 27.53 6.92
C LEU A 168 28.78 27.61 5.81
N ASP A 169 29.31 28.80 5.55
CA ASP A 169 30.44 29.04 4.67
C ASP A 169 31.28 30.21 5.21
N GLU A 170 32.53 30.35 4.75
CA GLU A 170 33.46 31.41 5.21
C GLU A 170 32.95 32.83 4.90
N THR A 171 31.92 32.97 4.07
CA THR A 171 31.41 34.26 3.59
C THR A 171 30.14 34.71 4.30
N THR A 172 29.47 33.84 5.07
CA THR A 172 28.22 34.16 5.75
C THR A 172 28.42 34.44 7.25
N PRO A 173 27.80 35.51 7.80
CA PRO A 173 27.81 35.73 9.24
C PRO A 173 27.01 34.63 9.97
N PRO A 174 27.27 34.39 11.27
CA PRO A 174 26.54 33.40 12.04
C PRO A 174 25.04 33.67 12.06
N LYS A 175 24.26 32.71 11.57
CA LYS A 175 22.78 32.73 11.54
C LYS A 175 22.21 31.61 12.39
N ASP A 176 20.97 31.79 12.81
CA ASP A 176 20.21 30.79 13.55
C ASP A 176 19.54 29.83 12.55
N TYR A 177 19.73 28.53 12.77
CA TYR A 177 19.19 27.45 11.96
C TYR A 177 18.40 26.47 12.83
N TYR A 178 17.37 25.85 12.27
CA TYR A 178 16.74 24.71 12.92
C TYR A 178 17.59 23.45 12.74
N ALA A 179 17.96 22.81 13.84
CA ALA A 179 18.50 21.45 13.81
C ALA A 179 17.33 20.46 13.74
N VAL A 180 17.12 19.89 12.56
CA VAL A 180 16.02 18.96 12.28
C VAL A 180 16.59 17.59 11.95
N ASP A 181 16.11 16.58 12.67
CA ASP A 181 16.35 15.17 12.36
C ASP A 181 15.71 14.84 11.00
N SER A 182 16.49 14.35 10.03
CA SER A 182 15.97 14.00 8.71
C SER A 182 14.94 12.87 8.74
N GLN A 183 14.93 12.06 9.81
CA GLN A 183 13.95 10.99 10.05
C GLN A 183 12.84 11.42 11.03
N TYR A 184 12.68 12.71 11.31
CA TYR A 184 11.75 13.22 12.31
C TYR A 184 10.34 12.68 12.15
N VAL A 185 9.76 12.78 10.95
CA VAL A 185 8.40 12.28 10.66
C VAL A 185 8.30 10.77 10.79
N GLN A 186 9.32 10.03 10.34
CA GLN A 186 9.36 8.58 10.46
C GLN A 186 9.27 8.15 11.93
N ARG A 187 10.21 8.66 12.74
CA ARG A 187 10.33 8.32 14.16
C ARG A 187 9.15 8.81 15.00
N GLN A 188 8.65 10.01 14.72
CA GLN A 188 7.60 10.63 15.53
C GLN A 188 6.19 10.17 15.15
N LEU A 189 5.97 9.84 13.88
CA LEU A 189 4.65 9.52 13.34
C LEU A 189 4.57 8.16 12.64
N LEU A 190 5.34 7.93 11.57
CA LEU A 190 5.11 6.75 10.69
C LEU A 190 5.48 5.42 11.36
N ASP A 191 6.38 5.43 12.34
CA ASP A 191 6.76 4.23 13.10
C ASP A 191 5.75 3.79 14.15
N ARG A 192 4.67 4.56 14.37
CA ARG A 192 3.63 4.22 15.35
C ARG A 192 2.87 2.97 14.91
N GLU A 193 2.57 2.09 15.87
CA GLU A 193 1.96 0.79 15.60
C GLU A 193 0.62 0.88 14.84
N LEU A 194 -0.14 1.95 15.05
CA LEU A 194 -1.37 2.21 14.30
C LEU A 194 -1.11 2.33 12.79
N LEU A 195 -0.12 3.13 12.39
CA LEU A 195 0.23 3.39 10.99
C LEU A 195 0.91 2.21 10.30
N LYS A 196 1.39 1.25 11.08
CA LYS A 196 1.88 -0.03 10.56
C LYS A 196 0.74 -1.01 10.24
N ARG A 197 -0.54 -0.70 10.45
CA ARG A 197 -1.66 -1.61 10.13
C ARG A 197 -2.12 -1.48 8.68
N GLY A 198 -2.35 -2.61 8.02
CA GLY A 198 -2.76 -2.64 6.60
C GLY A 198 -4.04 -1.85 6.31
N TRP A 199 -5.09 -2.00 7.12
CA TRP A 199 -6.32 -1.21 6.96
C TRP A 199 -6.09 0.29 7.14
N VAL A 200 -5.26 0.69 8.11
CA VAL A 200 -4.94 2.11 8.36
C VAL A 200 -4.23 2.77 7.17
N PHE A 201 -3.55 1.99 6.32
CA PHE A 201 -2.95 2.49 5.10
C PHE A 201 -3.98 3.16 4.18
N GLN A 202 -5.11 2.50 3.91
CA GLN A 202 -6.18 3.11 3.11
C GLN A 202 -6.90 4.23 3.87
N GLU A 203 -7.11 4.09 5.18
CA GLU A 203 -7.77 5.11 6.00
C GLU A 203 -7.00 6.44 5.95
N ARG A 204 -5.67 6.36 6.05
CA ARG A 204 -4.76 7.49 5.88
C ARG A 204 -4.82 8.03 4.47
N LEU A 205 -4.65 7.21 3.44
CA LEU A 205 -4.50 7.69 2.06
C LEU A 205 -5.79 8.24 1.48
N LEU A 206 -6.96 7.73 1.87
CA LEU A 206 -8.24 8.11 1.29
C LEU A 206 -8.89 9.28 2.01
N CYS A 207 -8.65 9.45 3.31
CA CYS A 207 -9.25 10.56 4.04
C CYS A 207 -8.61 11.90 3.67
N PRO A 208 -9.37 12.95 3.30
CA PRO A 208 -8.78 14.22 2.90
C PRO A 208 -7.84 14.88 3.92
N ARG A 209 -8.09 14.61 5.20
CA ARG A 209 -7.46 15.26 6.35
C ARG A 209 -7.32 14.26 7.48
N VAL A 210 -6.15 14.19 8.11
CA VAL A 210 -5.88 13.29 9.22
C VAL A 210 -5.25 14.07 10.37
N LEU A 211 -5.81 13.93 11.57
CA LEU A 211 -5.25 14.40 12.83
C LEU A 211 -4.71 13.21 13.61
N TYR A 212 -3.40 13.15 13.78
CA TYR A 212 -2.75 12.10 14.55
C TYR A 212 -2.48 12.57 15.97
N PHE A 213 -3.05 11.86 16.94
CA PHE A 213 -2.74 12.02 18.35
C PHE A 213 -1.62 11.04 18.70
N THR A 214 -0.37 11.53 18.72
CA THR A 214 0.81 10.74 19.13
C THR A 214 1.19 11.05 20.57
N GLU A 215 2.17 10.32 21.12
CA GLU A 215 2.63 10.47 22.50
C GLU A 215 3.07 11.90 22.83
N GLU A 216 3.86 12.48 21.92
CA GLU A 216 4.55 13.75 22.17
C GLU A 216 3.77 14.94 21.63
N GLN A 217 3.10 14.81 20.49
CA GLN A 217 2.44 15.94 19.84
C GLN A 217 1.27 15.53 18.93
N VAL A 218 0.52 16.51 18.44
CA VAL A 218 -0.45 16.32 17.37
C VAL A 218 0.19 16.58 16.02
N PHE A 219 0.02 15.63 15.09
CA PHE A 219 0.35 15.82 13.68
C PHE A 219 -0.91 16.05 12.86
N TRP A 220 -0.75 16.81 11.79
CA TRP A 220 -1.75 17.06 10.77
C TRP A 220 -1.21 16.65 9.41
N GLU A 221 -2.02 15.95 8.64
CA GLU A 221 -1.72 15.64 7.26
C GLU A 221 -2.98 15.84 6.41
N CYS A 222 -2.81 16.49 5.28
CA CYS A 222 -3.80 16.52 4.21
C CYS A 222 -3.09 16.16 2.90
N PHE A 223 -3.79 16.26 1.76
CA PHE A 223 -3.19 15.91 0.49
C PHE A 223 -2.18 16.93 -0.08
N THR A 224 -1.92 18.04 0.63
CA THR A 224 -0.96 19.06 0.16
C THR A 224 0.07 19.45 1.21
N ALA A 225 -0.21 19.19 2.49
CA ALA A 225 0.62 19.66 3.59
C ALA A 225 0.66 18.66 4.74
N GLN A 226 1.83 18.57 5.36
CA GLN A 226 2.07 17.89 6.63
C GLN A 226 2.63 18.89 7.65
N ARG A 227 2.05 18.91 8.85
CA ARG A 227 2.32 19.86 9.92
C ARG A 227 2.30 19.14 11.27
N CYS A 228 2.89 19.76 12.29
CA CYS A 228 2.78 19.29 13.66
C CYS A 228 2.85 20.47 14.63
N GLU A 229 2.65 20.24 15.93
CA GLU A 229 2.73 21.32 16.93
C GLU A 229 4.12 21.98 16.97
N THR A 230 5.21 21.21 16.81
CA THR A 230 6.58 21.75 16.71
C THR A 230 6.78 22.58 15.45
N PHE A 231 6.17 22.18 14.33
CA PHE A 231 6.33 22.82 13.03
C PHE A 231 4.96 23.14 12.41
N PRO A 232 4.29 24.22 12.88
CA PRO A 232 2.89 24.47 12.59
C PRO A 232 2.60 24.95 11.16
N HIS A 233 3.64 25.33 10.40
CA HIS A 233 3.51 25.81 9.02
C HIS A 233 3.95 24.75 8.00
N HIS A 234 5.13 24.15 8.21
CA HIS A 234 5.69 23.08 7.39
C HIS A 234 6.71 22.31 8.23
N ILE A 235 6.73 20.98 8.15
CA ILE A 235 7.81 20.19 8.75
C ILE A 235 9.02 20.24 7.81
N PRO A 236 10.19 20.75 8.23
CA PRO A 236 11.37 20.84 7.37
C PRO A 236 11.83 19.46 6.90
N CYS A 237 12.29 19.38 5.65
CA CYS A 237 12.78 18.14 5.00
C CYS A 237 11.76 16.99 4.91
N ALA A 238 10.51 17.18 5.34
CA ALA A 238 9.48 16.17 5.29
C ALA A 238 8.85 16.11 3.90
N ARG A 239 8.70 14.88 3.38
CA ARG A 239 7.87 14.58 2.21
C ARG A 239 6.69 13.72 2.66
N SER A 240 5.48 14.14 2.32
CA SER A 240 4.28 13.35 2.62
C SER A 240 3.99 12.42 1.43
N SER A 241 4.16 11.11 1.64
CA SER A 241 3.78 10.10 0.64
C SER A 241 2.31 10.18 0.25
N LYS A 242 1.44 10.68 1.14
CA LYS A 242 0.03 10.96 0.86
C LYS A 242 -0.13 12.15 -0.09
N ALA A 243 0.57 13.26 0.18
CA ALA A 243 0.49 14.44 -0.68
C ALA A 243 1.04 14.17 -2.08
N GLU A 244 2.10 13.37 -2.17
CA GLU A 244 2.65 12.95 -3.45
C GLU A 244 1.76 11.95 -4.22
N ALA A 245 0.88 11.22 -3.54
CA ALA A 245 -0.06 10.32 -4.19
C ALA A 245 -1.19 11.08 -4.90
N LEU A 246 -1.68 12.19 -4.33
CA LEU A 246 -2.90 12.85 -4.81
C LEU A 246 -2.85 13.36 -6.26
N PRO A 247 -1.79 14.03 -6.76
CA PRO A 247 -1.72 14.46 -8.16
C PRO A 247 -1.98 13.33 -9.16
N MET A 248 -1.67 12.09 -8.78
CA MET A 248 -1.89 10.89 -9.58
C MET A 248 -3.30 10.28 -9.40
N LEU A 249 -4.01 10.63 -8.33
CA LEU A 249 -5.33 10.09 -7.97
C LEU A 249 -6.50 10.93 -8.51
N THR A 250 -6.30 12.21 -8.87
CA THR A 250 -7.45 13.13 -8.95
C THR A 250 -7.71 13.87 -10.25
N ASP A 251 -6.73 14.25 -11.09
CA ASP A 251 -7.05 14.92 -12.39
C ASP A 251 -5.86 15.32 -13.28
N LEU A 252 -4.59 15.02 -12.94
CA LEU A 252 -3.43 15.39 -13.79
C LEU A 252 -3.07 14.33 -14.85
N VAL A 253 -4.00 13.42 -15.16
CA VAL A 253 -3.84 12.37 -16.17
C VAL A 253 -4.93 12.44 -17.25
N LYS A 254 -5.48 13.62 -17.55
CA LYS A 254 -6.28 13.79 -18.79
C LYS A 254 -5.47 13.61 -20.09
N GLY A 255 -4.18 13.26 -19.98
CA GLY A 255 -3.30 12.94 -21.12
C GLY A 255 -2.19 11.94 -20.82
N SER A 256 -2.32 11.08 -19.80
CA SER A 256 -1.23 10.14 -19.41
C SER A 256 -1.43 8.70 -19.88
N LEU A 257 -2.23 8.52 -20.92
CA LEU A 257 -1.96 7.48 -21.90
C LEU A 257 -0.99 8.08 -22.93
N VAL A 258 0.15 7.40 -23.16
CA VAL A 258 0.98 7.70 -24.33
C VAL A 258 0.16 7.34 -25.58
N VAL A 259 0.65 7.69 -26.78
CA VAL A 259 0.11 7.37 -28.12
C VAL A 259 -0.31 5.88 -28.33
N GLU A 260 -0.06 5.00 -27.35
CA GLU A 260 -0.30 3.54 -27.36
C GLU A 260 -1.20 3.00 -26.22
N ASP A 261 -2.07 3.82 -25.58
CA ASP A 261 -2.99 3.35 -24.52
C ASP A 261 -2.31 2.72 -23.27
N ARG A 262 -1.02 3.02 -23.02
CA ARG A 262 -0.27 2.56 -21.84
C ARG A 262 -0.19 3.62 -20.73
N PRO A 263 -0.21 3.23 -19.45
CA PRO A 263 0.01 4.15 -18.35
C PRO A 263 1.43 4.74 -18.38
N THR A 264 1.52 6.06 -18.17
CA THR A 264 2.51 6.67 -17.28
C THR A 264 3.59 5.80 -16.64
N LEU A 265 4.88 5.85 -17.03
CA LEU A 265 5.98 5.39 -16.16
C LEU A 265 5.87 5.98 -14.74
N SER A 266 5.40 7.23 -14.63
CA SER A 266 5.17 7.89 -13.34
C SER A 266 4.06 7.22 -12.52
N ILE A 267 2.95 6.83 -13.17
CA ILE A 267 1.80 6.17 -12.55
C ILE A 267 2.19 4.76 -12.11
N THR A 268 2.85 4.00 -12.99
CA THR A 268 3.34 2.65 -12.69
C THR A 268 4.32 2.66 -11.52
N SER A 269 5.28 3.59 -11.52
CA SER A 269 6.26 3.72 -10.43
C SER A 269 5.58 4.07 -9.09
N ARG A 270 4.55 4.91 -9.11
CA ARG A 270 3.80 5.24 -7.88
C ARG A 270 2.97 4.07 -7.38
N TRP A 271 2.28 3.33 -8.24
CA TRP A 271 1.58 2.12 -7.85
C TRP A 271 2.54 1.12 -7.20
N LYS A 272 3.69 0.86 -7.84
CA LYS A 272 4.76 0.02 -7.28
C LYS A 272 5.22 0.51 -5.90
N GLN A 273 5.45 1.81 -5.71
CA GLN A 273 5.82 2.36 -4.40
C GLN A 273 4.72 2.14 -3.35
N LEU A 274 3.45 2.40 -3.70
CA LEU A 274 2.33 2.23 -2.77
C LEU A 274 2.13 0.77 -2.37
N VAL A 275 2.27 -0.18 -3.29
CA VAL A 275 2.22 -1.61 -2.97
C VAL A 275 3.39 -1.99 -2.06
N GLN A 276 4.59 -1.47 -2.29
CA GLN A 276 5.73 -1.72 -1.39
C GLN A 276 5.47 -1.15 0.02
N ASP A 277 5.00 0.10 0.12
CA ASP A 277 4.66 0.72 1.41
C ASP A 277 3.54 -0.06 2.12
N TYR A 278 2.51 -0.49 1.38
CA TYR A 278 1.40 -1.28 1.91
C TYR A 278 1.83 -2.67 2.39
N THR A 279 2.66 -3.38 1.62
CA THR A 279 3.12 -4.73 1.99
C THR A 279 4.09 -4.71 3.17
N ASN A 280 4.68 -3.55 3.49
CA ASN A 280 5.41 -3.32 4.74
C ASN A 280 4.48 -3.19 5.96
N CYS A 281 3.18 -2.94 5.78
CA CYS A 281 2.22 -2.96 6.87
C CYS A 281 1.96 -4.38 7.39
N LYS A 282 1.62 -4.45 8.68
CA LYS A 282 1.12 -5.62 9.40
C LYS A 282 -0.38 -5.79 9.11
N LEU A 283 -0.75 -6.98 8.63
CA LEU A 283 -2.15 -7.43 8.54
C LEU A 283 -2.36 -8.53 9.57
N THR A 284 -3.34 -8.36 10.45
CA THR A 284 -3.70 -9.39 11.44
C THR A 284 -4.40 -10.58 10.78
N LYS A 285 -5.21 -10.32 9.75
CA LYS A 285 -5.87 -11.34 8.93
C LYS A 285 -5.30 -11.30 7.53
N ALA A 286 -4.68 -12.40 7.12
CA ALA A 286 -4.07 -12.49 5.80
C ALA A 286 -5.10 -12.42 4.65
N SER A 287 -6.33 -12.89 4.89
CA SER A 287 -7.49 -12.78 3.98
C SER A 287 -7.85 -11.35 3.60
N ASP A 288 -7.53 -10.37 4.45
CA ASP A 288 -7.90 -8.97 4.25
C ASP A 288 -6.94 -8.26 3.29
N ARG A 289 -5.88 -8.91 2.81
CA ARG A 289 -4.77 -8.27 2.12
C ARG A 289 -5.15 -7.56 0.82
N LEU A 290 -6.10 -8.06 0.05
CA LEU A 290 -6.58 -7.34 -1.13
C LEU A 290 -7.63 -6.30 -0.75
N PHE A 291 -8.57 -6.64 0.15
CA PHE A 291 -9.60 -5.72 0.62
C PHE A 291 -9.03 -4.45 1.26
N ALA A 292 -7.94 -4.57 2.03
CA ALA A 292 -7.36 -3.46 2.76
C ALA A 292 -6.60 -2.44 1.87
N ILE A 293 -6.32 -2.76 0.59
CA ILE A 293 -5.79 -1.81 -0.41
C ILE A 293 -6.81 -1.48 -1.52
N GLU A 294 -7.92 -2.20 -1.62
CA GLU A 294 -8.89 -2.09 -2.71
C GLU A 294 -9.36 -0.65 -2.92
N GLY A 295 -9.64 0.08 -1.83
CA GLY A 295 -10.04 1.49 -1.93
C GLY A 295 -9.00 2.41 -2.57
N VAL A 296 -7.70 2.08 -2.44
CA VAL A 296 -6.61 2.78 -3.14
C VAL A 296 -6.53 2.31 -4.59
N ALA A 297 -6.65 1.00 -4.84
CA ALA A 297 -6.69 0.45 -6.19
C ALA A 297 -7.81 1.07 -7.04
N ASP A 298 -9.01 1.23 -6.48
CA ASP A 298 -10.15 1.91 -7.11
C ASP A 298 -9.79 3.28 -7.67
N LEU A 299 -8.99 4.08 -6.94
CA LEU A 299 -8.57 5.40 -7.41
C LEU A 299 -7.61 5.29 -8.60
N PHE A 300 -6.75 4.28 -8.60
CA PHE A 300 -5.83 4.02 -9.71
C PHE A 300 -6.53 3.42 -10.93
N ARG A 301 -7.70 2.78 -10.79
CA ARG A 301 -8.47 2.26 -11.96
C ARG A 301 -8.75 3.34 -12.98
N ASN A 302 -9.09 4.54 -12.51
CA ASN A 302 -9.34 5.69 -13.37
C ASN A 302 -8.06 6.18 -14.05
N ALA A 303 -6.91 6.14 -13.38
CA ALA A 303 -5.64 6.60 -13.94
C ALA A 303 -5.02 5.60 -14.93
N PHE A 304 -5.19 4.30 -14.67
CA PHE A 304 -4.71 3.24 -15.55
C PHE A 304 -5.67 2.94 -16.72
N HIS A 305 -6.96 3.24 -16.58
CA HIS A 305 -8.02 2.80 -17.49
C HIS A 305 -7.96 1.29 -17.78
N ASP A 306 -7.60 0.50 -16.76
CA ASP A 306 -7.17 -0.88 -16.92
C ASP A 306 -7.89 -1.84 -15.96
N THR A 307 -7.82 -3.13 -16.27
CA THR A 307 -8.37 -4.20 -15.42
C THR A 307 -7.38 -4.56 -14.31
N TYR A 308 -7.89 -4.64 -13.09
CA TYR A 308 -7.12 -4.99 -11.90
C TYR A 308 -7.33 -6.45 -11.52
N PHE A 309 -6.26 -7.23 -11.43
CA PHE A 309 -6.28 -8.66 -11.10
C PHE A 309 -5.37 -8.93 -9.90
N PHE A 310 -5.96 -9.33 -8.77
CA PHE A 310 -5.23 -9.80 -7.58
C PHE A 310 -4.04 -8.91 -7.19
N GLY A 311 -4.16 -7.58 -7.23
CA GLY A 311 -3.04 -6.70 -6.90
C GLY A 311 -2.28 -6.10 -8.09
N LEU A 312 -2.57 -6.54 -9.32
CA LEU A 312 -1.78 -6.23 -10.51
C LEU A 312 -2.65 -5.67 -11.64
N TRP A 313 -2.16 -4.66 -12.34
CA TRP A 313 -2.80 -4.08 -13.53
C TRP A 313 -2.51 -4.89 -14.79
N ARG A 314 -3.52 -5.21 -15.60
CA ARG A 314 -3.43 -6.06 -16.80
C ARG A 314 -2.39 -5.57 -17.83
N THR A 315 -2.40 -4.28 -18.17
CA THR A 315 -1.48 -3.66 -19.15
C THR A 315 -0.03 -3.74 -18.69
N GLU A 316 0.21 -3.66 -17.38
CA GLU A 316 1.55 -3.72 -16.77
C GLU A 316 1.82 -5.08 -16.10
N LEU A 317 1.00 -6.09 -16.38
CA LEU A 317 0.97 -7.31 -15.55
C LEU A 317 2.31 -8.04 -15.62
N VAL A 318 2.79 -8.30 -16.83
CA VAL A 318 4.07 -8.98 -17.09
C VAL A 318 5.19 -8.25 -16.35
N ARG A 319 5.26 -6.92 -16.43
CA ARG A 319 6.28 -6.13 -15.72
C ARG A 319 6.12 -6.20 -14.20
N GLN A 320 4.90 -6.21 -13.69
CA GLN A 320 4.68 -6.31 -12.25
C GLN A 320 4.92 -7.73 -11.70
N LEU A 321 5.07 -8.76 -12.54
CA LEU A 321 5.54 -10.07 -12.09
C LEU A 321 7.01 -10.03 -11.64
N SER A 322 7.76 -8.95 -11.90
CA SER A 322 9.13 -8.79 -11.40
C SER A 322 9.24 -8.45 -9.92
N HIS A 323 8.12 -8.36 -9.20
CA HIS A 323 8.19 -8.18 -7.75
C HIS A 323 8.94 -9.33 -7.09
N TYR A 324 9.66 -9.07 -6.01
CA TYR A 324 10.37 -10.09 -5.25
C TYR A 324 10.37 -9.78 -3.76
N VAL A 325 10.88 -10.73 -2.96
CA VAL A 325 10.93 -10.62 -1.50
C VAL A 325 12.38 -10.67 -1.03
N GLU A 326 12.80 -9.64 -0.31
CA GLU A 326 14.08 -9.61 0.39
C GLU A 326 13.99 -10.34 1.75
N SER A 327 15.13 -10.75 2.29
CA SER A 327 15.17 -11.39 3.61
C SER A 327 15.09 -10.35 4.73
N PRO A 328 14.41 -10.64 5.87
CA PRO A 328 13.80 -11.93 6.23
C PRO A 328 12.42 -12.16 5.61
N ARG A 329 12.20 -13.38 5.14
CA ARG A 329 10.95 -13.86 4.56
C ARG A 329 10.02 -14.41 5.63
N LYS A 330 8.71 -14.36 5.38
CA LYS A 330 7.70 -15.01 6.22
C LYS A 330 7.22 -16.32 5.57
N GLU A 331 6.65 -17.19 6.40
CA GLU A 331 5.94 -18.39 5.92
C GLU A 331 4.65 -18.02 5.18
N SER A 332 4.15 -18.94 4.37
CA SER A 332 2.83 -18.79 3.76
C SER A 332 1.70 -18.90 4.76
N SER A 333 0.64 -18.15 4.50
CA SER A 333 -0.69 -18.45 5.05
C SER A 333 -1.14 -19.83 4.58
N SER A 334 -1.74 -20.62 5.47
CA SER A 334 -2.44 -21.87 5.12
C SER A 334 -3.72 -21.61 4.32
N GLN A 335 -4.30 -20.41 4.46
CA GLN A 335 -5.46 -19.97 3.70
C GLN A 335 -5.03 -19.44 2.32
N TRP A 336 -5.76 -19.85 1.27
CA TRP A 336 -5.62 -19.28 -0.06
C TRP A 336 -6.13 -17.84 -0.08
N ILE A 337 -5.30 -16.91 -0.58
CA ILE A 337 -5.58 -15.47 -0.61
C ILE A 337 -5.58 -14.96 -2.05
N ALA A 338 -4.55 -15.35 -2.80
CA ALA A 338 -4.35 -15.00 -4.19
C ALA A 338 -3.47 -16.06 -4.87
N PRO A 339 -3.46 -16.11 -6.22
CA PRO A 339 -2.60 -17.00 -7.02
C PRO A 339 -1.10 -16.80 -6.75
N SER A 340 -0.26 -17.81 -7.03
CA SER A 340 1.19 -17.73 -6.71
C SER A 340 1.93 -16.61 -7.44
N TRP A 341 1.43 -16.20 -8.61
CA TRP A 341 1.99 -15.11 -9.41
C TRP A 341 1.65 -13.71 -8.87
N SER A 342 0.75 -13.59 -7.91
CA SER A 342 0.38 -12.32 -7.28
C SER A 342 1.20 -12.06 -6.01
N TRP A 343 1.65 -10.82 -5.83
CA TRP A 343 2.28 -10.36 -4.59
C TRP A 343 1.36 -10.50 -3.37
N ALA A 344 0.04 -10.53 -3.57
CA ALA A 344 -0.94 -10.70 -2.50
C ALA A 344 -0.93 -12.13 -1.93
N SER A 345 -0.32 -13.10 -2.63
CA SER A 345 -0.09 -14.44 -2.07
C SER A 345 1.05 -14.48 -1.06
N LEU A 346 1.88 -13.42 -1.01
CA LEU A 346 3.07 -13.33 -0.17
C LEU A 346 2.74 -12.59 1.13
N GLN A 347 3.25 -13.06 2.27
CA GLN A 347 3.07 -12.41 3.59
C GLN A 347 4.20 -11.41 3.93
N SER A 348 5.26 -11.44 3.15
CA SER A 348 6.43 -10.57 3.30
C SER A 348 6.21 -9.23 2.57
N PRO A 349 6.92 -8.17 2.97
CA PRO A 349 7.07 -6.99 2.15
C PRO A 349 7.70 -7.36 0.81
N ILE A 350 7.17 -6.81 -0.28
CA ILE A 350 7.76 -6.99 -1.61
C ILE A 350 8.61 -5.79 -2.00
N LYS A 351 9.42 -5.98 -3.04
CA LYS A 351 10.18 -4.95 -3.74
C LYS A 351 9.90 -5.03 -5.23
N PHE A 352 10.06 -3.91 -5.91
CA PHE A 352 10.19 -3.84 -7.36
C PHE A 352 11.53 -3.19 -7.68
N ASP A 353 12.21 -3.65 -8.73
CA ASP A 353 13.40 -2.96 -9.22
C ASP A 353 13.02 -1.65 -9.92
N TYR A 354 13.79 -0.60 -9.65
CA TYR A 354 13.60 0.74 -10.22
C TYR A 354 14.45 0.97 -11.48
N TYR A 355 15.37 0.07 -11.80
CA TYR A 355 16.39 0.20 -12.85
C TYR A 355 16.04 -0.50 -14.16
N SER A 356 14.76 -0.66 -14.49
CA SER A 356 14.39 -1.14 -15.82
C SER A 356 14.71 -0.05 -16.85
N SER A 357 15.86 -0.15 -17.52
CA SER A 357 16.14 0.64 -18.71
C SER A 357 15.77 -0.15 -19.96
N LEU A 358 15.60 0.59 -21.05
CA LEU A 358 15.34 0.02 -22.36
C LEU A 358 16.54 -0.83 -22.79
N PRO A 359 16.29 -1.94 -23.51
CA PRO A 359 15.02 -2.28 -24.15
C PRO A 359 14.29 -3.43 -23.49
N ASP A 360 13.01 -3.42 -23.80
CA ASP A 360 11.98 -4.20 -23.18
C ASP A 360 12.06 -5.68 -23.56
N THR A 361 12.63 -6.54 -22.70
CA THR A 361 12.48 -7.99 -22.86
C THR A 361 11.04 -8.47 -22.66
N THR A 362 10.08 -7.61 -22.29
CA THR A 362 8.67 -8.06 -22.24
C THR A 362 8.10 -8.42 -23.60
N GLU A 363 8.78 -8.12 -24.71
CA GLU A 363 8.44 -8.70 -26.02
C GLU A 363 8.57 -10.23 -26.04
N HIS A 364 9.39 -10.84 -25.17
CA HIS A 364 9.53 -12.29 -25.03
C HIS A 364 8.39 -12.96 -24.27
N VAL A 365 7.56 -12.17 -23.58
CA VAL A 365 6.49 -12.68 -22.74
C VAL A 365 5.20 -11.94 -23.04
N SER A 366 4.31 -12.60 -23.77
CA SER A 366 2.97 -12.09 -24.04
C SER A 366 1.96 -12.71 -23.08
N MET A 367 1.07 -11.88 -22.54
CA MET A 367 -0.07 -12.35 -21.77
C MET A 367 -1.19 -12.74 -22.74
N LEU A 368 -1.56 -14.01 -22.75
CA LEU A 368 -2.65 -14.53 -23.59
C LEU A 368 -4.02 -14.39 -22.91
N GLY A 369 -4.07 -14.42 -21.58
CA GLY A 369 -5.32 -14.23 -20.84
C GLY A 369 -5.22 -14.45 -19.34
N VAL A 370 -6.24 -14.00 -18.62
CA VAL A 370 -6.41 -14.19 -17.18
C VAL A 370 -7.79 -14.79 -16.92
N ASP A 371 -7.84 -15.90 -16.20
CA ASP A 371 -9.04 -16.44 -15.58
C ASP A 371 -9.08 -15.96 -14.12
N PRO A 372 -9.85 -14.90 -13.81
CA PRO A 372 -9.90 -14.35 -12.45
C PRO A 372 -10.65 -15.25 -11.47
N ILE A 373 -11.49 -16.18 -11.93
CA ILE A 373 -12.27 -17.06 -11.06
C ILE A 373 -11.34 -18.11 -10.45
N HIS A 374 -10.50 -18.72 -11.28
CA HIS A 374 -9.56 -19.75 -10.86
C HIS A 374 -8.16 -19.19 -10.56
N GLY A 375 -7.92 -17.91 -10.86
CA GLY A 375 -6.64 -17.27 -10.65
C GLY A 375 -5.55 -17.72 -11.62
N ILE A 376 -5.93 -18.16 -12.83
CA ILE A 376 -5.00 -18.70 -13.81
C ILE A 376 -4.54 -17.58 -14.75
N LEU A 377 -3.24 -17.38 -14.84
CA LEU A 377 -2.60 -16.46 -15.78
C LEU A 377 -1.95 -17.28 -16.90
N THR A 378 -2.37 -17.05 -18.15
CA THR A 378 -1.80 -17.72 -19.32
C THR A 378 -0.81 -16.81 -20.00
N LEU A 379 0.44 -17.25 -20.09
CA LEU A 379 1.54 -16.52 -20.73
C LEU A 379 2.09 -17.34 -21.90
N GLN A 380 2.57 -16.66 -22.92
CA GLN A 380 3.43 -17.24 -23.95
C GLN A 380 4.81 -16.62 -23.84
N GLY A 381 5.85 -17.44 -23.78
CA GLY A 381 7.23 -16.98 -23.76
C GLY A 381 8.24 -18.12 -23.66
N HIS A 382 9.52 -17.78 -23.66
CA HIS A 382 10.60 -18.76 -23.64
C HIS A 382 10.81 -19.31 -22.22
N ILE A 383 10.92 -20.64 -22.10
CA ILE A 383 11.22 -21.31 -20.83
C ILE A 383 12.48 -22.15 -20.96
N PHE A 384 13.28 -22.17 -19.91
CA PHE A 384 14.57 -22.86 -19.88
C PHE A 384 14.62 -23.79 -18.68
N GLU A 385 15.00 -25.04 -18.90
CA GLU A 385 15.35 -25.93 -17.79
C GLU A 385 16.82 -25.74 -17.45
N VAL A 386 17.08 -25.35 -16.21
CA VAL A 386 18.42 -24.96 -15.76
C VAL A 386 18.79 -25.73 -14.52
N ARG A 387 20.00 -26.31 -14.48
CA ARG A 387 20.57 -26.86 -13.26
C ARG A 387 21.35 -25.80 -12.51
N LEU A 388 20.96 -25.56 -11.26
CA LEU A 388 21.60 -24.59 -10.37
C LEU A 388 22.48 -25.29 -9.35
N ASN A 389 23.75 -24.92 -9.27
CA ASN A 389 24.67 -25.38 -8.22
C ASN A 389 24.84 -24.25 -7.20
N TRP A 390 24.67 -24.54 -5.91
CA TRP A 390 24.65 -23.51 -4.87
C TRP A 390 25.85 -23.64 -3.94
N SER A 391 26.85 -22.78 -4.11
CA SER A 391 27.83 -22.48 -3.08
C SER A 391 27.70 -21.01 -2.62
N TRP A 392 28.32 -20.62 -1.52
CA TRP A 392 27.86 -19.51 -0.70
C TRP A 392 27.81 -18.16 -1.41
N LYS A 393 26.64 -17.52 -1.27
CA LYS A 393 26.30 -16.11 -1.57
C LYS A 393 26.31 -15.68 -3.04
N TYR A 394 27.01 -16.38 -3.94
CA TYR A 394 27.01 -16.12 -5.38
C TYR A 394 27.34 -17.41 -6.17
N ASP A 395 26.70 -17.56 -7.33
CA ASP A 395 27.16 -18.29 -8.55
C ASP A 395 26.84 -19.78 -8.82
N VAL A 396 26.75 -20.02 -10.16
CA VAL A 396 26.95 -21.23 -11.00
C VAL A 396 25.70 -21.85 -11.65
N VAL A 397 25.59 -21.68 -12.99
CA VAL A 397 24.83 -22.57 -13.88
C VAL A 397 25.80 -23.58 -14.51
N GLU A 398 25.60 -24.86 -14.24
CA GLU A 398 26.61 -25.91 -14.45
C GLU A 398 26.93 -26.21 -15.94
N GLU A 399 26.10 -25.79 -16.89
CA GLU A 399 26.30 -26.12 -18.32
C GLU A 399 26.95 -25.01 -19.17
N PHE A 400 26.97 -23.74 -18.75
CA PHE A 400 27.24 -22.65 -19.71
C PHE A 400 28.21 -21.53 -19.28
N ALA A 401 28.33 -21.17 -17.99
CA ALA A 401 29.35 -20.24 -17.47
C ALA A 401 29.10 -19.97 -15.97
N LEU A 402 30.08 -19.32 -15.32
CA LEU A 402 29.99 -18.85 -13.93
C LEU A 402 29.28 -17.49 -13.90
N GLU A 403 27.95 -17.50 -13.90
CA GLU A 403 27.13 -16.27 -13.88
C GLU A 403 26.74 -15.86 -12.46
N HIS A 404 26.79 -14.54 -12.19
CA HIS A 404 26.33 -13.99 -10.93
C HIS A 404 24.81 -13.91 -10.88
N ALA A 405 24.19 -14.74 -10.04
CA ALA A 405 22.74 -14.77 -9.87
C ALA A 405 22.33 -14.52 -8.41
N GLN A 406 21.50 -13.51 -8.20
CA GLN A 406 20.86 -13.26 -6.92
C GLN A 406 19.46 -13.87 -6.87
N ARG A 407 19.23 -14.70 -5.86
CA ARG A 407 17.95 -15.40 -5.66
C ARG A 407 17.09 -14.76 -4.58
N TYR A 408 15.82 -14.59 -4.91
CA TYR A 408 14.77 -14.10 -4.01
C TYR A 408 13.63 -15.11 -3.93
N PRO A 409 13.70 -16.12 -3.04
CA PRO A 409 12.62 -17.09 -2.89
C PRO A 409 11.40 -16.40 -2.28
N ASP A 410 10.21 -16.76 -2.72
CA ASP A 410 8.99 -16.07 -2.31
C ASP A 410 8.67 -16.30 -0.80
N ARG A 411 9.12 -17.42 -0.23
CA ARG A 411 8.77 -17.87 1.13
C ARG A 411 9.93 -18.57 1.85
N VAL A 412 9.80 -18.71 3.16
CA VAL A 412 10.70 -19.54 3.99
C VAL A 412 10.54 -21.01 3.62
N GLY A 413 11.61 -21.79 3.70
CA GLY A 413 11.55 -23.24 3.54
C GLY A 413 11.40 -23.74 2.10
N ILE A 414 11.26 -22.84 1.11
CA ILE A 414 11.41 -23.19 -0.31
C ILE A 414 12.87 -23.61 -0.51
N ARG A 415 13.12 -24.92 -0.36
CA ARG A 415 14.34 -25.56 -0.80
C ARG A 415 14.17 -25.79 -2.30
N LEU A 416 14.81 -24.95 -3.10
CA LEU A 416 15.19 -25.37 -4.43
C LEU A 416 16.14 -26.54 -4.20
N ASP A 417 15.67 -27.75 -4.50
CA ASP A 417 16.43 -28.97 -4.28
C ASP A 417 17.76 -28.81 -5.02
N VAL A 418 18.87 -28.85 -4.29
CA VAL A 418 20.21 -28.42 -4.73
C VAL A 418 20.77 -29.30 -5.87
N THR A 419 19.97 -30.28 -6.31
CA THR A 419 20.26 -31.31 -7.31
C THR A 419 19.27 -31.33 -8.49
N ARG A 420 18.29 -30.40 -8.57
CA ARG A 420 17.24 -30.42 -9.60
C ARG A 420 17.32 -29.28 -10.61
N ASN A 421 16.85 -29.59 -11.81
CA ASN A 421 16.48 -28.62 -12.85
C ASN A 421 15.36 -27.72 -12.32
N VAL A 422 15.50 -26.40 -12.49
CA VAL A 422 14.42 -25.43 -12.32
C VAL A 422 13.97 -24.92 -13.68
N THR A 423 12.70 -24.53 -13.79
CA THR A 423 12.23 -23.86 -15.00
C THR A 423 12.33 -22.35 -14.81
N LEU A 424 13.07 -21.68 -15.69
CA LEU A 424 13.20 -20.23 -15.72
C LEU A 424 12.39 -19.65 -16.87
N MET A 425 11.79 -18.50 -16.63
CA MET A 425 11.16 -17.68 -17.66
C MET A 425 11.74 -16.26 -17.58
N PRO A 426 12.56 -15.84 -18.55
CA PRO A 426 13.05 -14.46 -18.67
C PRO A 426 11.88 -13.49 -18.75
N LEU A 427 11.98 -12.38 -18.00
CA LEU A 427 10.89 -11.43 -17.87
C LEU A 427 11.34 -10.00 -18.20
N ILE A 428 12.34 -9.49 -17.47
CA ILE A 428 12.78 -8.08 -17.58
C ILE A 428 14.30 -8.00 -17.60
N SER A 429 14.86 -7.31 -18.59
CA SER A 429 16.25 -6.84 -18.61
C SER A 429 16.43 -5.59 -17.76
N TYR A 430 17.61 -5.45 -17.18
CA TYR A 430 18.01 -4.32 -16.35
C TYR A 430 19.36 -3.75 -16.79
N GLU A 431 19.58 -2.48 -16.51
CA GLU A 431 20.91 -1.86 -16.57
C GLU A 431 21.22 -1.35 -15.16
N ILE A 432 22.26 -1.91 -14.56
CA ILE A 432 22.60 -1.65 -13.15
C ILE A 432 23.55 -0.47 -13.09
N GLU A 433 24.70 -0.59 -13.74
CA GLU A 433 25.70 0.46 -13.96
C GLU A 433 26.40 0.15 -15.27
N SER A 434 26.35 1.04 -16.27
CA SER A 434 26.99 0.78 -17.58
C SER A 434 28.45 0.31 -17.40
N PRO A 435 28.85 -0.88 -17.90
CA PRO A 435 28.18 -1.75 -18.88
C PRO A 435 27.39 -2.95 -18.31
N ILE A 436 27.24 -3.08 -16.99
CA ILE A 436 26.59 -4.20 -16.31
C ILE A 436 25.10 -4.25 -16.66
N ARG A 437 24.71 -5.33 -17.34
CA ARG A 437 23.33 -5.66 -17.67
C ARG A 437 22.85 -6.77 -16.74
N GLY A 438 21.55 -6.82 -16.49
CA GLY A 438 20.93 -7.89 -15.73
C GLY A 438 19.72 -8.49 -16.41
N LEU A 439 19.33 -9.70 -16.01
CA LEU A 439 18.13 -10.38 -16.47
C LEU A 439 17.35 -10.92 -15.28
N GLY A 440 16.12 -10.44 -15.15
CA GLY A 440 15.14 -10.91 -14.20
C GLY A 440 14.34 -12.09 -14.75
N CYS A 441 14.32 -13.19 -14.00
CA CYS A 441 13.65 -14.42 -14.36
C CYS A 441 12.65 -14.85 -13.29
N LEU A 442 11.47 -15.29 -13.73
CA LEU A 442 10.57 -16.06 -12.88
C LEU A 442 11.16 -17.46 -12.68
N VAL A 443 11.11 -17.95 -11.43
CA VAL A 443 11.42 -19.35 -11.12
C VAL A 443 10.13 -20.11 -10.94
N LEU A 444 9.94 -21.11 -11.80
CA LEU A 444 8.70 -21.84 -11.97
C LEU A 444 8.88 -23.30 -11.55
N GLU A 445 7.87 -23.82 -10.85
CA GLU A 445 7.79 -25.22 -10.48
C GLU A 445 6.58 -25.88 -11.16
N PRO A 446 6.79 -26.98 -11.93
CA PRO A 446 5.71 -27.70 -12.57
C PRO A 446 4.68 -28.24 -11.57
N ILE A 447 3.40 -28.11 -11.91
CA ILE A 447 2.31 -28.70 -11.14
C ILE A 447 1.93 -30.02 -11.80
N LEU A 448 2.53 -31.11 -11.31
CA LEU A 448 2.51 -32.46 -11.91
C LEU A 448 1.11 -33.13 -11.99
N VAL A 449 0.07 -32.48 -11.48
CA VAL A 449 -1.30 -33.03 -11.42
C VAL A 449 -2.16 -32.58 -12.61
N THR A 450 -1.67 -31.69 -13.47
CA THR A 450 -2.46 -31.14 -14.58
C THR A 450 -2.04 -31.68 -15.94
N THR A 451 -2.99 -31.86 -16.86
CA THR A 451 -2.77 -32.23 -18.27
C THR A 451 -2.15 -31.10 -19.11
N PHE A 452 -1.95 -29.93 -18.53
CA PHE A 452 -1.38 -28.74 -19.15
C PHE A 452 -0.03 -28.41 -18.51
N THR A 453 0.82 -27.66 -19.22
CA THR A 453 2.03 -27.01 -18.71
C THR A 453 1.67 -25.91 -17.69
N SER A 454 1.24 -26.34 -16.51
CA SER A 454 0.91 -25.46 -15.39
C SER A 454 2.07 -25.38 -14.42
N TYR A 455 2.30 -24.18 -13.91
CA TYR A 455 3.39 -23.88 -13.00
C TYR A 455 2.89 -23.05 -11.83
N ARG A 456 3.58 -23.15 -10.70
CA ARG A 456 3.54 -22.14 -9.65
C ARG A 456 4.83 -21.32 -9.68
N ARG A 457 4.71 -20.02 -9.42
CA ARG A 457 5.86 -19.17 -9.14
C ARG A 457 6.37 -19.47 -7.73
N ILE A 458 7.68 -19.64 -7.57
CA ILE A 458 8.30 -19.95 -6.26
C ILE A 458 9.44 -19.01 -5.87
N ALA A 459 10.02 -18.29 -6.84
CA ALA A 459 11.07 -17.32 -6.60
C ALA A 459 11.17 -16.34 -7.78
N TYR A 460 11.91 -15.26 -7.54
CA TYR A 460 12.47 -14.40 -8.58
C TYR A 460 14.00 -14.52 -8.54
N MET A 461 14.65 -14.48 -9.71
CA MET A 461 16.11 -14.44 -9.82
C MET A 461 16.55 -13.29 -10.69
N ILE A 462 17.61 -12.62 -10.29
CA ILE A 462 18.27 -11.57 -11.05
C ILE A 462 19.66 -12.09 -11.39
N PHE A 463 19.94 -12.22 -12.68
CA PHE A 463 21.26 -12.52 -13.21
C PHE A 463 21.97 -11.20 -13.55
N GLU A 464 23.25 -11.09 -13.25
CA GLU A 464 24.10 -9.93 -13.53
C GLU A 464 25.25 -10.36 -14.44
N PHE A 465 25.40 -9.65 -15.56
CA PHE A 465 26.36 -9.97 -16.62
C PHE A 465 27.40 -8.86 -16.72
N TRP A 466 28.68 -9.26 -16.70
CA TRP A 466 29.81 -8.33 -16.75
C TRP A 466 30.36 -8.13 -18.17
N ASP A 467 30.00 -8.98 -19.12
CA ASP A 467 30.36 -8.91 -20.54
C ASP A 467 29.18 -9.29 -21.48
N GLU A 468 29.35 -9.11 -22.79
CA GLU A 468 28.34 -9.50 -23.79
C GLU A 468 28.24 -11.04 -23.97
N GLU A 469 29.20 -11.82 -23.46
CA GLU A 469 29.23 -13.28 -23.59
C GLU A 469 28.30 -13.98 -22.58
N GLY A 470 28.12 -13.44 -21.37
CA GLY A 470 27.33 -14.07 -20.30
C GLY A 470 25.83 -14.28 -20.62
N LEU A 471 25.32 -13.60 -21.64
CA LEU A 471 23.92 -13.69 -22.07
C LEU A 471 23.66 -14.82 -23.08
N GLY A 472 24.72 -15.41 -23.65
CA GLY A 472 24.64 -16.60 -24.50
C GLY A 472 24.02 -17.81 -23.80
N PHE A 473 24.00 -17.81 -22.46
CA PHE A 473 23.39 -18.86 -21.64
C PHE A 473 21.92 -19.17 -21.98
N MET A 474 21.15 -18.17 -22.42
CA MET A 474 19.74 -18.35 -22.81
C MET A 474 19.51 -18.18 -24.31
N ASP A 475 20.54 -18.37 -25.14
CA ASP A 475 20.52 -18.04 -26.57
C ASP A 475 20.02 -16.61 -26.84
N MET A 476 20.33 -15.68 -25.91
CA MET A 476 19.87 -14.31 -25.96
C MET A 476 20.93 -13.42 -26.59
N SER A 477 20.54 -12.68 -27.62
CA SER A 477 21.41 -11.75 -28.36
C SER A 477 20.92 -10.31 -28.21
N TYR A 478 21.84 -9.35 -28.08
CA TYR A 478 21.50 -7.93 -28.00
C TYR A 478 21.78 -7.23 -29.32
N SER A 479 20.83 -6.42 -29.76
CA SER A 479 20.99 -5.49 -30.89
C SER A 479 21.65 -4.20 -30.42
N ALA A 480 22.21 -3.44 -31.37
CA ALA A 480 22.87 -2.16 -31.09
C ALA A 480 21.93 -1.05 -30.57
N ASP A 481 20.62 -1.19 -30.76
CA ASP A 481 19.58 -0.35 -30.13
C ASP A 481 19.26 -0.78 -28.68
N GLY A 482 20.00 -1.77 -28.20
CA GLY A 482 19.89 -2.45 -26.92
C GLY A 482 19.02 -3.71 -26.98
N SER A 483 18.16 -3.93 -28.00
CA SER A 483 17.07 -4.94 -27.96
C SER A 483 17.59 -6.34 -27.71
N ALA A 484 17.08 -7.05 -26.71
CA ALA A 484 17.48 -8.44 -26.46
C ALA A 484 16.51 -9.37 -27.19
N THR A 485 17.01 -10.41 -27.86
CA THR A 485 16.20 -11.41 -28.60
C THR A 485 16.63 -12.83 -28.29
N ILE A 486 15.68 -13.73 -28.07
CA ILE A 486 15.92 -15.17 -27.88
C ILE A 486 15.61 -15.86 -29.21
N THR A 487 16.60 -16.53 -29.82
CA THR A 487 16.45 -17.10 -31.17
C THR A 487 16.61 -18.62 -31.23
N GLY A 488 17.22 -19.24 -30.22
CA GLY A 488 17.47 -20.69 -30.17
C GLY A 488 16.35 -21.55 -29.59
N VAL A 489 15.33 -20.94 -28.98
CA VAL A 489 14.28 -21.65 -28.24
C VAL A 489 12.90 -21.16 -28.68
N ASP A 490 11.98 -22.06 -29.00
CA ASP A 490 10.61 -21.69 -29.36
C ASP A 490 9.80 -21.26 -28.12
N PRO A 491 8.94 -20.23 -28.23
CA PRO A 491 8.11 -19.78 -27.13
C PRO A 491 7.05 -20.84 -26.77
N SER A 492 6.94 -21.15 -25.48
CA SER A 492 5.96 -22.07 -24.92
C SER A 492 4.76 -21.34 -24.34
N THR A 493 3.57 -21.95 -24.40
CA THR A 493 2.40 -21.48 -23.63
C THR A 493 2.38 -22.15 -22.27
N ILE A 494 2.35 -21.34 -21.20
CA ILE A 494 2.31 -21.80 -19.82
C ILE A 494 1.13 -21.21 -19.06
N ARG A 495 0.71 -21.90 -17.99
CA ARG A 495 -0.32 -21.42 -17.06
C ARG A 495 0.25 -21.25 -15.66
N LEU A 496 0.26 -20.02 -15.14
CA LEU A 496 0.61 -19.74 -13.75
C LEU A 496 -0.65 -19.84 -12.87
N MET A 497 -0.57 -20.61 -11.79
CA MET A 497 -1.66 -20.84 -10.83
C MET A 497 -1.36 -20.32 -9.43
#